data_AF-A0A425D3H4-F1
#
_entry.id   AF-A0A425D3H4-F1
#
_cell.length_a   1.000
_cell.length_b   1.000
_cell.length_c   1.000
_cell.angle_alpha   90.00
_cell.angle_beta   90.00
_cell.angle_gamma   90.00
#
_symmetry.space_group_name_H-M   'P 1'
#
loop_
_entity.id
_entity.type
_entity.pdbx_description
1 polymer ?
#
loop_
_entity_poly.entity_id
_entity_poly.type
_entity_poly.pdbx_seq_one_letter_code
_entity_poly.pdbx_strand_id
1 'polypeptide(L)'
;MRNTRRYVTLFSDAVDEILPPPSRDISQAHDVLDVLRLHRVQEATTDPDHPVDIRTIFPPALMRRFELQLIPGVKTKPVPIRDVKASKVGSLVRIKGMVTRVSNVKPLVVVSTYTCESCSFEVYQEVKSRNFNPLLQCPSEKCTTNRTNGRLLMQTKASKFQKFQEVKFQVLCFHLPQMWL
;
A
#
# COMPACT_ATOMS: atom_id res chain seq x y z
N MET A 1 -14.99 -14.52 9.43
CA MET A 1 -14.97 -13.58 8.28
C MET A 1 -14.47 -14.32 7.05
N ARG A 2 -15.25 -14.39 5.95
CA ARG A 2 -14.90 -15.17 4.73
C ARG A 2 -14.08 -14.38 3.68
N ASN A 3 -13.97 -13.05 3.80
CA ASN A 3 -13.24 -12.22 2.84
C ASN A 3 -12.57 -11.02 3.52
N THR A 4 -11.52 -11.29 4.29
CA THR A 4 -10.84 -10.27 5.11
C THR A 4 -10.25 -9.15 4.27
N ARG A 5 -9.72 -9.46 3.07
CA ARG A 5 -9.11 -8.46 2.17
C ARG A 5 -10.12 -7.38 1.75
N ARG A 6 -11.35 -7.78 1.39
CA ARG A 6 -12.40 -6.84 1.01
C ARG A 6 -12.87 -5.97 2.18
N TYR A 7 -12.91 -6.52 3.39
CA TYR A 7 -13.25 -5.71 4.56
C TYR A 7 -12.18 -4.64 4.82
N VAL A 8 -10.89 -4.98 4.70
CA VAL A 8 -9.82 -3.98 4.85
C VAL A 8 -9.97 -2.84 3.85
N THR A 9 -10.30 -3.12 2.58
CA THR A 9 -10.51 -2.04 1.58
C THR A 9 -11.73 -1.20 1.94
N LEU A 10 -12.87 -1.81 2.21
CA LEU A 10 -14.11 -1.08 2.55
C LEU A 10 -13.96 -0.21 3.79
N PHE A 11 -13.32 -0.73 4.84
CA PHE A 11 -13.08 0.06 6.04
C PHE A 11 -12.06 1.17 5.79
N SER A 12 -11.05 0.95 4.93
CA SER A 12 -10.11 2.02 4.56
C SER A 12 -10.83 3.15 3.84
N ASP A 13 -11.73 2.82 2.90
CA ASP A 13 -12.50 3.82 2.16
C ASP A 13 -13.45 4.59 3.09
N ALA A 14 -14.14 3.89 4.02
CA ALA A 14 -14.99 4.53 5.01
C ALA A 14 -14.20 5.43 5.99
N VAL A 15 -12.98 5.03 6.37
CA VAL A 15 -12.10 5.87 7.20
C VAL A 15 -11.68 7.12 6.42
N ASP A 16 -11.39 7.01 5.12
CA ASP A 16 -11.05 8.15 4.28
C ASP A 16 -12.21 9.18 4.20
N GLU A 17 -13.47 8.73 4.26
CA GLU A 17 -14.65 9.61 4.28
C GLU A 17 -14.87 10.31 5.62
N ILE A 18 -14.58 9.63 6.74
CA ILE A 18 -14.88 10.10 8.10
C ILE A 18 -13.66 10.80 8.75
N LEU A 19 -12.50 10.80 8.08
CA LEU A 19 -11.26 11.34 8.65
C LEU A 19 -11.43 12.83 8.99
N PRO A 20 -11.30 13.22 10.28
CA PRO A 20 -11.45 14.62 10.67
C PRO A 20 -10.29 15.46 10.11
N PRO A 21 -10.51 16.79 9.95
CA PRO A 21 -9.42 17.69 9.61
C PRO A 21 -8.28 17.58 10.63
N PRO A 22 -7.03 17.81 10.20
CA PRO A 22 -5.87 17.64 11.06
C PRO A 22 -5.99 18.51 12.31
N SER A 23 -5.88 17.87 13.47
CA SER A 23 -6.08 18.53 14.77
C SER A 23 -4.87 19.36 15.23
N ARG A 24 -3.75 19.29 14.49
CA ARG A 24 -2.51 20.03 14.74
C ARG A 24 -2.09 20.74 13.47
N ASP A 25 -1.60 21.96 13.61
CA ASP A 25 -1.03 22.71 12.49
C ASP A 25 0.17 21.94 11.91
N ILE A 26 0.03 21.52 10.66
CA ILE A 26 1.06 20.84 9.87
C ILE A 26 1.94 21.90 9.16
N SER A 27 2.07 23.08 9.76
CA SER A 27 2.67 24.29 9.18
C SER A 27 4.15 24.12 8.77
N GLN A 28 4.79 23.04 9.23
CA GLN A 28 6.04 22.56 8.68
C GLN A 28 5.76 21.32 7.84
N ALA A 29 6.06 21.37 6.55
CA ALA A 29 6.01 20.23 5.65
C ALA A 29 7.07 19.19 6.06
N HIS A 30 6.74 18.35 7.04
CA HIS A 30 7.67 17.37 7.60
C HIS A 30 7.88 16.17 6.65
N ASP A 31 7.01 15.98 5.66
CA ASP A 31 7.06 14.86 4.74
C ASP A 31 7.09 15.32 3.27
N VAL A 32 7.91 14.65 2.46
CA VAL A 32 8.05 14.91 1.02
C VAL A 32 6.70 14.78 0.31
N LEU A 33 5.85 13.86 0.77
CA LEU A 33 4.52 13.68 0.20
C LEU A 33 3.60 14.88 0.43
N ASP A 34 3.75 15.59 1.55
CA ASP A 34 2.98 16.82 1.80
C ASP A 34 3.42 17.94 0.88
N VAL A 35 4.72 18.09 0.65
CA VAL A 35 5.25 19.07 -0.30
C VAL A 35 4.73 18.80 -1.71
N LEU A 36 4.75 17.53 -2.15
CA LEU A 36 4.22 17.13 -3.46
C LEU A 36 2.72 17.38 -3.58
N ARG A 37 1.96 17.08 -2.52
CA ARG A 37 0.53 17.38 -2.47
C ARG A 37 0.28 18.88 -2.60
N LEU A 38 0.99 19.71 -1.83
CA LEU A 38 0.83 21.16 -1.82
C LEU A 38 1.18 21.78 -3.18
N HIS A 39 2.28 21.34 -3.79
CA HIS A 39 2.69 21.80 -5.12
C HIS A 39 1.62 21.53 -6.17
N ARG A 40 1.01 20.33 -6.16
CA ARG A 40 -0.10 19.99 -7.08
C ARG A 40 -1.36 20.80 -6.85
N VAL A 41 -1.72 21.04 -5.59
CA VAL A 41 -2.86 21.90 -5.27
C VAL A 41 -2.64 23.31 -5.80
N GLN A 42 -1.41 23.85 -5.68
CA GLN A 42 -1.04 25.16 -6.21
C GLN A 42 -1.08 25.22 -7.75
N GLU A 43 -0.56 24.20 -8.43
CA GLU A 43 -0.66 24.09 -9.89
C GLU A 43 -2.13 24.05 -10.34
N ALA A 44 -2.98 23.27 -9.68
CA ALA A 44 -4.40 23.17 -9.98
C ALA A 44 -5.16 24.48 -9.74
N THR A 45 -4.75 25.31 -8.78
CA THR A 45 -5.35 26.65 -8.58
C THR A 45 -4.91 27.67 -9.61
N THR A 46 -3.81 27.43 -10.32
CA THR A 46 -3.22 28.39 -11.27
C THR A 46 -3.85 28.28 -12.66
N ASP A 47 -4.36 27.10 -13.04
CA ASP A 47 -5.10 26.86 -14.30
C ASP A 47 -6.63 26.75 -14.05
N PRO A 48 -7.40 27.85 -14.09
CA PRO A 48 -8.83 27.85 -13.80
C PRO A 48 -9.71 27.16 -14.85
N ASP A 49 -9.16 26.88 -16.05
CA ASP A 49 -9.92 26.32 -17.18
C ASP A 49 -10.04 24.78 -17.12
N HIS A 50 -9.21 24.11 -16.31
CA HIS A 50 -9.23 22.66 -16.11
C HIS A 50 -9.10 22.33 -14.61
N PRO A 51 -10.19 22.37 -13.82
CA PRO A 51 -10.16 21.97 -12.42
C PRO A 51 -9.82 20.48 -12.33
N VAL A 52 -8.56 20.16 -12.01
CA VAL A 52 -8.13 18.77 -11.86
C VAL A 52 -8.45 18.32 -10.44
N ASP A 53 -9.41 17.42 -10.30
CA ASP A 53 -9.76 16.85 -9.01
C ASP A 53 -8.57 16.09 -8.40
N ILE A 54 -8.06 16.60 -7.28
CA ILE A 54 -6.89 16.05 -6.56
C ILE A 54 -7.09 14.56 -6.20
N ARG A 55 -8.34 14.15 -5.97
CA ARG A 55 -8.73 12.76 -5.68
C ARG A 55 -8.55 11.82 -6.88
N THR A 56 -8.58 12.36 -8.09
CA THR A 56 -8.42 11.63 -9.36
C THR A 56 -6.95 11.51 -9.74
N ILE A 57 -6.13 12.46 -9.29
CA ILE A 57 -4.68 12.51 -9.55
C ILE A 57 -3.91 11.57 -8.63
N PHE A 58 -4.24 11.57 -7.34
CA PHE A 58 -3.51 10.78 -6.35
C PHE A 58 -4.27 9.52 -5.96
N PRO A 59 -3.66 8.33 -6.10
CA PRO A 59 -4.30 7.11 -5.59
C PRO A 59 -4.49 7.22 -4.07
N PRO A 60 -5.64 6.78 -3.53
CA PRO A 60 -5.93 6.87 -2.09
C PRO A 60 -4.89 6.10 -1.27
N ALA A 61 -4.35 5.01 -1.83
CA ALA A 61 -3.26 4.25 -1.23
C ALA A 61 -2.02 5.11 -0.93
N LEU A 62 -1.74 6.16 -1.71
CA LEU A 62 -0.63 7.08 -1.48
C LEU A 62 -0.96 7.99 -0.28
N MET A 63 -2.15 8.58 -0.27
CA MET A 63 -2.58 9.60 0.69
C MET A 63 -2.87 9.07 2.10
N ARG A 64 -3.16 7.77 2.26
CA ARG A 64 -3.49 7.15 3.55
C ARG A 64 -2.32 7.21 4.55
N ARG A 65 -2.47 7.95 5.65
CA ARG A 65 -1.46 8.04 6.73
C ARG A 65 -1.69 7.08 7.90
N PHE A 66 -2.66 6.19 7.76
CA PHE A 66 -3.02 5.22 8.77
C PHE A 66 -2.83 3.80 8.24
N GLU A 67 -2.72 2.85 9.18
CA GLU A 67 -2.74 1.43 8.89
C GLU A 67 -3.97 0.81 9.57
N LEU A 68 -4.69 -0.04 8.84
CA LEU A 68 -5.86 -0.74 9.36
C LEU A 68 -5.53 -2.21 9.58
N GLN A 69 -5.70 -2.67 10.82
CA GLN A 69 -5.49 -4.06 11.20
C GLN A 69 -6.77 -4.67 11.76
N LEU A 70 -7.16 -5.83 11.23
CA LEU A 70 -8.30 -6.59 11.72
C LEU A 70 -7.83 -7.61 12.76
N ILE A 71 -8.18 -7.35 14.02
CA ILE A 71 -7.82 -8.21 15.15
C ILE A 71 -8.94 -9.23 15.38
N PRO A 72 -8.64 -10.54 15.43
CA PRO A 72 -9.66 -11.54 15.73
C PRO A 72 -10.14 -11.39 17.18
N GLY A 73 -11.45 -11.49 17.41
CA GLY A 73 -12.04 -11.38 18.74
C GLY A 73 -11.48 -12.40 19.73
N VAL A 74 -11.47 -12.05 21.02
CA VAL A 74 -10.84 -12.84 22.11
C VAL A 74 -11.33 -14.30 22.13
N LYS A 75 -12.64 -14.52 21.89
CA LYS A 75 -13.29 -15.84 21.85
C LYS A 75 -12.84 -16.76 20.70
N THR A 76 -12.10 -16.24 19.72
CA THR A 76 -11.66 -17.02 18.56
C THR A 76 -10.56 -17.99 18.96
N LYS A 77 -10.85 -19.29 18.96
CA LYS A 77 -9.86 -20.33 19.30
C LYS A 77 -8.76 -20.41 18.23
N PRO A 78 -7.49 -20.63 18.62
CA PRO A 78 -6.42 -20.85 17.66
C PRO A 78 -6.61 -22.18 16.93
N VAL A 79 -6.46 -22.17 15.62
CA VAL A 79 -6.48 -23.35 14.75
C VAL A 79 -5.05 -23.86 14.60
N PRO A 80 -4.80 -25.17 14.74
CA PRO A 80 -3.47 -25.72 14.49
C PRO A 80 -3.13 -25.58 13.00
N ILE A 81 -1.86 -25.31 12.69
CA ILE A 81 -1.40 -25.01 11.33
C ILE A 81 -1.77 -26.13 10.33
N ARG A 82 -1.80 -27.39 10.77
CA ARG A 82 -2.19 -28.56 9.93
C ARG A 82 -3.65 -28.52 9.47
N ASP A 83 -4.53 -27.89 10.25
CA ASP A 83 -5.97 -27.81 9.94
C ASP A 83 -6.31 -26.59 9.08
N VAL A 84 -5.32 -25.77 8.73
CA VAL A 84 -5.47 -24.66 7.80
C VAL A 84 -5.55 -25.21 6.37
N LYS A 85 -6.76 -25.61 5.97
CA LYS A 85 -7.08 -26.14 4.64
C LYS A 85 -7.56 -25.04 3.69
N ALA A 86 -7.77 -25.40 2.42
CA ALA A 86 -8.27 -24.50 1.37
C ALA A 86 -9.58 -23.78 1.75
N SER A 87 -10.44 -24.39 2.57
CA SER A 87 -11.69 -23.78 3.06
C SER A 87 -11.49 -22.52 3.90
N LYS A 88 -10.27 -22.26 4.38
CA LYS A 88 -9.89 -21.08 5.15
C LYS A 88 -9.24 -19.98 4.32
N VAL A 89 -9.02 -20.18 3.02
CA VAL A 89 -8.45 -19.15 2.13
C VAL A 89 -9.34 -17.90 2.13
N GLY A 90 -8.74 -16.73 2.31
CA GLY A 90 -9.45 -15.45 2.39
C GLY A 90 -10.12 -15.16 3.74
N SER A 91 -10.07 -16.09 4.70
CA SER A 91 -10.65 -15.92 6.03
C SER A 91 -9.62 -15.48 7.08
N LEU A 92 -10.07 -14.75 8.11
CA LEU A 92 -9.26 -14.39 9.27
C LEU A 92 -9.19 -15.59 10.23
N VAL A 93 -7.99 -16.16 10.41
CA VAL A 93 -7.73 -17.31 11.28
C VAL A 93 -6.66 -16.96 12.30
N ARG A 94 -6.85 -17.39 13.54
CA ARG A 94 -5.82 -17.32 14.59
C ARG A 94 -5.05 -18.63 14.58
N ILE A 95 -3.72 -18.57 14.48
CA ILE A 95 -2.84 -19.75 14.54
C ILE A 95 -1.87 -19.62 15.71
N LYS A 96 -1.35 -20.75 16.20
CA LYS A 96 -0.29 -20.81 17.22
C LYS A 96 0.83 -21.72 16.71
N GLY A 97 2.08 -21.28 16.84
CA GLY A 97 3.25 -22.01 16.36
C GLY A 97 4.54 -21.44 16.94
N MET A 98 5.66 -22.07 16.61
CA MET A 98 7.00 -21.64 16.99
C MET A 98 7.66 -20.87 15.84
N VAL A 99 8.24 -19.72 16.11
CA VAL A 99 9.01 -18.96 15.12
C VAL A 99 10.38 -19.61 14.96
N THR A 100 10.80 -19.90 13.73
CA THR A 100 12.10 -20.54 13.45
C THR A 100 13.09 -19.63 12.77
N ARG A 101 12.60 -18.70 11.95
CA ARG A 101 13.45 -17.73 11.26
C ARG A 101 12.70 -16.44 11.05
N VAL A 102 13.39 -15.35 11.28
CA VAL A 102 12.90 -13.99 11.06
C VAL A 102 13.88 -13.32 10.09
N SER A 103 13.37 -12.67 9.04
CA SER A 103 14.20 -11.86 8.16
C SER A 103 14.46 -10.48 8.78
N ASN A 104 15.47 -9.77 8.29
CA ASN A 104 15.57 -8.34 8.54
C ASN A 104 14.37 -7.61 7.93
N VAL A 105 14.02 -6.45 8.50
CA VAL A 105 12.98 -5.57 7.96
C VAL A 105 13.49 -4.96 6.66
N LYS A 106 12.65 -5.03 5.62
CA LYS A 106 12.91 -4.44 4.30
C LYS A 106 11.75 -3.50 3.93
N PRO A 107 12.01 -2.41 3.20
CA PRO A 107 10.94 -1.57 2.68
C PRO A 107 10.27 -2.26 1.48
N LEU A 108 8.94 -2.38 1.50
CA LEU A 108 8.12 -2.89 0.40
C LEU A 108 7.38 -1.72 -0.26
N VAL A 109 7.53 -1.55 -1.57
CA VAL A 109 6.82 -0.53 -2.33
C VAL A 109 5.33 -0.84 -2.35
N VAL A 110 4.50 0.15 -2.00
CA VAL A 110 3.04 0.10 -2.12
C VAL A 110 2.57 0.94 -3.29
N VAL A 111 3.15 2.13 -3.46
CA VAL A 111 2.90 3.02 -4.60
C VAL A 111 4.24 3.46 -5.15
N SER A 112 4.47 3.20 -6.42
CA SER A 112 5.65 3.64 -7.15
C SER A 112 5.34 4.92 -7.90
N THR A 113 6.13 5.97 -7.67
CA THR A 113 5.98 7.27 -8.33
C THR A 113 7.08 7.45 -9.35
N TYR A 114 6.70 7.78 -10.59
CA TYR A 114 7.62 8.04 -11.70
C TYR A 114 7.51 9.48 -12.14
N THR A 115 8.63 10.11 -12.48
CA THR A 115 8.66 11.45 -13.09
C THR A 115 9.23 11.34 -14.50
N CYS A 116 8.57 11.98 -15.46
CA CYS A 116 9.06 12.06 -16.83
C CYS A 116 10.17 13.11 -16.97
N GLU A 117 11.28 12.76 -17.62
CA GLU A 117 12.39 13.71 -17.85
C GLU A 117 12.03 14.82 -18.86
N SER A 118 11.11 14.56 -19.79
CA SER A 118 10.78 15.51 -20.87
C SER A 118 9.63 16.46 -20.54
N CYS A 119 8.59 15.98 -19.84
CA CYS A 119 7.39 16.77 -19.54
C CYS A 119 7.16 17.01 -18.05
N SER A 120 8.03 16.48 -17.18
CA SER A 120 7.92 16.57 -15.71
C SER A 120 6.59 16.05 -15.15
N PHE A 121 5.82 15.29 -15.95
CA PHE A 121 4.59 14.66 -15.51
C PHE A 121 4.89 13.50 -14.56
N GLU A 122 4.11 13.39 -13.49
CA GLU A 122 4.26 12.34 -12.49
C GLU A 122 3.20 11.26 -12.70
N VAL A 123 3.61 10.01 -12.60
CA VAL A 123 2.74 8.85 -12.79
C VAL A 123 2.81 7.98 -11.54
N TYR A 124 1.65 7.64 -10.99
CA TYR A 124 1.55 6.80 -9.80
C TYR A 124 1.07 5.39 -10.18
N GLN A 125 1.84 4.38 -9.81
CA GLN A 125 1.51 2.97 -10.04
C GLN A 125 1.32 2.25 -8.70
N GLU A 126 0.12 1.74 -8.44
CA GLU A 126 -0.13 0.90 -7.26
C GLU A 126 0.44 -0.51 -7.44
N VAL A 127 1.26 -0.94 -6.48
CA VAL A 127 1.91 -2.25 -6.47
C VAL A 127 1.09 -3.21 -5.60
N LYS A 128 0.37 -4.14 -6.25
CA LYS A 128 -0.49 -5.13 -5.55
C LYS A 128 0.21 -6.47 -5.29
N SER A 129 1.35 -6.72 -5.93
CA SER A 129 2.04 -8.00 -5.98
C SER A 129 3.52 -7.86 -5.62
N ARG A 130 4.16 -8.96 -5.20
CA ARG A 130 5.60 -8.96 -4.84
C ARG A 130 6.51 -8.61 -6.02
N ASN A 131 6.11 -9.03 -7.21
CA ASN A 131 6.78 -8.68 -8.45
C ASN A 131 5.82 -7.81 -9.27
N PHE A 132 6.34 -6.73 -9.82
CA PHE A 132 5.60 -5.83 -10.70
C PHE A 132 6.51 -5.32 -11.80
N ASN A 133 5.94 -4.96 -12.95
CA ASN A 133 6.67 -4.36 -14.06
C ASN A 133 6.59 -2.84 -13.93
N PRO A 134 7.72 -2.13 -13.90
CA PRO A 134 7.74 -0.67 -13.83
C PRO A 134 7.23 -0.06 -15.13
N LEU A 135 6.65 1.13 -15.04
CA LEU A 135 6.27 1.91 -16.22
C LEU A 135 7.52 2.52 -16.86
N LEU A 136 7.65 2.34 -18.17
CA LEU A 136 8.79 2.84 -18.96
C LEU A 136 8.44 4.06 -19.81
N GLN A 137 7.20 4.13 -20.30
CA GLN A 137 6.72 5.19 -21.19
C GLN A 137 5.74 6.11 -20.48
N CYS A 138 5.91 7.42 -20.65
CA CYS A 138 5.02 8.42 -20.08
C CYS A 138 3.63 8.40 -20.76
N PRO A 139 2.53 8.26 -20.00
CA PRO A 139 1.16 8.30 -20.52
C PRO A 139 0.60 9.73 -20.64
N SER A 140 1.42 10.77 -20.47
CA SER A 140 0.95 12.16 -20.47
C SER A 140 0.55 12.62 -21.88
N GLU A 141 -0.52 13.39 -21.97
CA GLU A 141 -0.98 13.99 -23.24
C GLU A 141 0.09 14.88 -23.88
N LYS A 142 0.92 15.54 -23.06
CA LYS A 142 2.05 16.35 -23.53
C LYS A 142 3.10 15.51 -24.28
N CYS A 143 3.46 14.33 -23.77
CA CYS A 143 4.39 13.43 -24.45
C CYS A 143 3.77 12.75 -25.67
N THR A 144 2.48 12.39 -25.59
CA THR A 144 1.76 11.78 -26.72
C THR A 144 1.59 12.75 -27.88
N THR A 145 1.19 14.00 -27.61
CA THR A 145 0.99 15.04 -28.64
C THR A 145 2.31 15.43 -29.31
N ASN A 146 3.37 15.57 -28.52
CA ASN A 146 4.70 15.92 -29.03
C ASN A 146 5.45 14.71 -29.63
N ARG A 147 4.85 13.51 -29.61
CA ARG A 147 5.48 12.24 -30.02
C ARG A 147 6.86 12.00 -29.38
N THR A 148 7.05 12.51 -28.17
CA THR A 148 8.27 12.33 -27.39
C THR A 148 8.10 11.14 -26.46
N ASN A 149 8.93 10.12 -26.65
CA ASN A 149 8.99 8.97 -25.74
C ASN A 149 9.77 9.36 -24.47
N GLY A 150 9.17 10.23 -23.67
CA GLY A 150 9.78 10.72 -22.43
C GLY A 150 10.07 9.55 -21.48
N ARG A 151 11.33 9.43 -21.09
CA ARG A 151 11.80 8.40 -20.15
C ARG A 151 11.21 8.66 -18.77
N LEU A 152 10.66 7.61 -18.17
CA LEU A 152 10.17 7.63 -16.79
C LEU A 152 11.28 7.21 -15.82
N LEU A 153 11.53 8.06 -14.82
CA LEU A 153 12.47 7.77 -13.73
C LEU A 153 11.69 7.57 -12.42
N MET A 154 11.93 6.45 -11.74
CA MET A 154 11.29 6.18 -10.44
C MET A 154 11.87 7.09 -9.35
N GLN A 155 11.01 7.81 -8.63
CA GLN A 155 11.38 8.68 -7.53
C GLN A 155 11.14 7.98 -6.19
N THR A 156 12.23 7.53 -5.54
CA THR A 156 12.14 6.85 -4.24
C THR A 156 11.54 7.74 -3.15
N LYS A 157 11.84 9.05 -3.13
CA LYS A 157 11.31 9.95 -2.08
C LYS A 157 9.81 10.23 -2.23
N ALA A 158 9.29 10.17 -3.46
CA ALA A 158 7.89 10.37 -3.76
C ALA A 158 7.07 9.07 -3.75
N SER A 159 7.76 7.92 -3.64
CA SER A 159 7.13 6.59 -3.59
C SER A 159 6.79 6.21 -2.16
N LYS A 160 5.73 5.41 -2.00
CA LYS A 160 5.29 4.94 -0.70
C LYS A 160 5.82 3.55 -0.40
N PHE A 161 6.45 3.41 0.78
CA PHE A 161 6.96 2.14 1.27
C PHE A 161 6.26 1.74 2.57
N GLN A 162 6.07 0.44 2.75
CA GLN A 162 5.63 -0.18 3.99
C GLN A 162 6.75 -1.08 4.53
N LYS A 163 6.84 -1.18 5.86
CA LYS A 163 7.77 -2.12 6.50
C LYS A 163 7.32 -3.55 6.19
N PHE A 164 8.21 -4.35 5.64
CA PHE A 164 7.97 -5.75 5.33
C PHE A 164 8.98 -6.65 6.04
N GLN A 165 8.49 -7.75 6.59
CA GLN A 165 9.29 -8.74 7.26
C GLN A 165 8.70 -10.12 7.01
N GLU A 166 9.56 -11.10 6.73
CA GLU A 166 9.15 -12.48 6.55
C GLU A 166 9.50 -13.28 7.79
N VAL A 167 8.51 -14.02 8.30
CA VAL A 167 8.65 -14.89 9.47
C VAL A 167 8.25 -16.30 9.08
N LYS A 168 9.15 -17.26 9.32
CA LYS A 168 8.88 -18.69 9.14
C LYS A 168 8.43 -19.30 10.47
N PHE A 169 7.36 -20.06 10.41
CA PHE A 169 6.77 -20.74 11.56
C PHE A 169 6.84 -22.25 11.38
N GLN A 170 6.99 -22.96 12.49
CA GLN A 170 6.82 -24.40 12.60
C GLN A 170 5.68 -24.74 13.55
N VAL A 171 5.12 -25.94 13.38
CA VAL A 171 4.08 -26.47 14.25
C VAL A 171 4.66 -26.79 15.64
N LEU A 172 3.84 -26.64 16.67
CA LEU A 172 4.21 -27.06 18.02
C LEU A 172 4.39 -28.59 18.08
N CYS A 173 5.37 -29.05 18.85
CA CYS A 173 5.73 -30.47 18.96
C CYS A 173 4.54 -31.36 19.34
N PHE A 174 3.66 -30.90 20.23
CA PHE A 174 2.43 -31.62 20.64
C PHE A 174 1.43 -31.88 19.49
N HIS A 175 1.51 -31.13 18.39
CA HIS A 175 0.64 -31.32 17.21
C HIS A 175 1.33 -32.17 16.12
N LEU A 176 2.43 -32.84 16.43
CA LEU A 176 3.06 -33.83 15.55
C LEU A 176 2.39 -35.21 15.77
N PRO A 177 2.08 -35.96 14.71
CA PRO A 177 1.60 -37.33 14.85
C PRO A 177 2.68 -38.20 15.50
N GLN A 178 2.26 -39.13 16.39
CA GLN A 178 3.14 -40.01 17.18
C GLN A 178 4.03 -40.95 16.36
N MET A 179 3.91 -40.96 15.04
CA MET A 179 4.60 -41.89 14.12
C MET A 179 6.09 -41.58 13.89
N TRP A 180 6.71 -40.77 14.76
CA TRP A 180 8.12 -40.35 14.71
C TRP A 180 8.86 -40.57 16.06
N LEU A 181 8.28 -41.40 16.95
CA LEU A 181 8.88 -41.93 18.17
C LEU A 181 8.91 -43.45 18.05
#